data_AF-A0A2N2UZG0-F1
#
_entry.id   AF-A0A2N2UZG0-F1
#
_cell.length_a   1.000
_cell.length_b   1.000
_cell.length_c   1.000
_cell.angle_alpha   90.00
_cell.angle_beta   90.00
_cell.angle_gamma   90.00
#
_symmetry.space_group_name_H-M   'P 1'
#
loop_
_entity.id
_entity.type
_entity.pdbx_description
1 polymer ?
#
loop_
_entity_poly.entity_id
_entity_poly.type
_entity_poly.pdbx_seq_one_letter_code
_entity_poly.pdbx_strand_id
1 'polypeptide(L)'
;MSAQCEVAGRQIAGAPIGFFERWLSLWVVLCIVAGILLGQWFQAAFQALGRIEYAQVNLPVGLLIWVMIIPMLMKIDFASLHEVKQQGASIGITLFVNWAIKPFTMAALGWLFIRYVFAPWLPAEQLDSYIAGLILLGAAPCTAMVFVWSNLCR
;
A
#
# COMPACT_ATOMS: atom_id res chain seq x y z
N MET A 1 -6.51 26.51 -20.82
CA MET A 1 -5.29 26.29 -20.02
C MET A 1 -5.29 27.31 -18.89
N SER A 2 -5.81 26.96 -17.72
CA SER A 2 -6.02 27.88 -16.60
C SER A 2 -4.73 28.09 -15.80
N ALA A 3 -4.48 29.33 -15.40
CA ALA A 3 -3.28 29.79 -14.67
C ALA A 3 -2.96 28.98 -13.39
N GLN A 4 -3.92 28.24 -12.85
CA GLN A 4 -3.74 27.33 -11.72
C GLN A 4 -2.90 26.08 -12.06
N CYS A 5 -2.94 25.62 -13.32
CA CYS A 5 -2.12 24.51 -13.81
C CYS A 5 -0.63 24.90 -13.91
N GLU A 6 -0.37 26.19 -14.15
CA GLU A 6 0.99 26.72 -14.29
C GLU A 6 1.66 26.95 -12.93
N VAL A 7 0.92 27.42 -11.91
CA VAL A 7 1.48 27.67 -10.57
C VAL A 7 1.78 26.36 -9.81
N ALA A 8 0.89 25.36 -9.90
CA ALA A 8 1.11 24.05 -9.28
C ALA A 8 2.24 23.24 -9.98
N GLY A 9 2.37 23.39 -11.31
CA GLY A 9 3.43 22.73 -12.09
C GLY A 9 4.83 23.33 -11.85
N ARG A 10 4.93 24.66 -11.65
CA ARG A 10 6.23 25.34 -11.47
C ARG A 10 6.85 25.13 -10.10
N GLN A 11 6.04 24.86 -9.06
CA GLN A 11 6.54 24.62 -7.69
C GLN A 11 7.14 23.22 -7.49
N ILE A 12 6.79 22.24 -8.33
CA ILE A 12 7.25 20.85 -8.19
C ILE A 12 8.48 20.57 -9.08
N ALA A 13 8.67 21.31 -10.17
CA ALA A 13 9.71 21.07 -11.16
C ALA A 13 11.15 21.49 -10.75
N GLY A 14 11.40 21.80 -9.47
CA GLY A 14 12.73 22.24 -9.03
C GLY A 14 13.02 22.16 -7.53
N ALA A 15 12.13 21.56 -6.74
CA ALA A 15 12.43 21.34 -5.32
C ALA A 15 13.29 20.07 -5.18
N PRO A 16 14.51 20.14 -4.61
CA PRO A 16 15.29 18.94 -4.32
C PRO A 16 14.48 18.01 -3.40
N ILE A 17 14.60 16.69 -3.59
CA ILE A 17 13.95 15.67 -2.75
C ILE A 17 14.16 16.03 -1.28
N GLY A 18 13.07 16.20 -0.55
CA GLY A 18 13.12 16.63 0.85
C GLY A 18 13.89 15.64 1.71
N PHE A 19 14.48 16.10 2.81
CA PHE A 19 15.22 15.21 3.73
C PHE A 19 14.38 14.00 4.16
N PHE A 20 13.09 14.21 4.44
CA PHE A 20 12.17 13.15 4.81
C PHE A 20 11.96 12.10 3.70
N GLU A 21 11.70 12.53 2.47
CA GLU A 21 11.49 11.64 1.32
C GLU A 21 12.75 10.83 1.00
N ARG A 22 13.92 11.47 1.08
CA ARG A 22 15.21 10.82 0.86
C ARG A 22 15.51 9.72 1.87
N TRP A 23 15.12 9.92 3.13
CA TRP A 23 15.32 8.94 4.21
C TRP A 23 14.07 8.12 4.53
N LEU A 24 13.05 8.14 3.65
CA LEU A 24 11.74 7.52 3.90
C LEU A 24 11.85 6.03 4.27
N SER A 25 12.70 5.27 3.58
CA SER A 25 12.90 3.85 3.89
C SER A 25 13.42 3.63 5.32
N LEU A 26 14.30 4.51 5.80
CA LEU A 26 14.86 4.44 7.15
C LEU A 26 13.79 4.81 8.19
N TRP A 27 12.99 5.84 7.92
CA TRP A 27 11.84 6.20 8.75
C TRP A 27 10.82 5.07 8.85
N VAL A 28 10.50 4.41 7.73
CA VAL A 28 9.57 3.26 7.70
C VAL A 28 10.10 2.12 8.58
N VAL A 29 11.39 1.75 8.43
CA VAL A 29 12.00 0.71 9.26
C VAL A 29 11.97 1.11 10.74
N LEU A 30 12.30 2.35 11.07
CA LEU A 30 12.25 2.85 12.45
C LEU A 30 10.84 2.78 13.03
N CYS A 31 9.82 3.18 12.27
CA CYS A 31 8.41 3.09 12.67
C CYS A 31 7.97 1.63 12.88
N ILE A 32 8.41 0.69 12.03
CA ILE A 32 8.12 -0.74 12.20
C ILE A 32 8.72 -1.26 13.51
N VAL A 33 10.01 -1.00 13.75
CA VAL A 33 10.71 -1.45 14.96
C VAL A 33 10.10 -0.83 16.21
N ALA A 34 9.87 0.48 16.20
CA ALA A 34 9.23 1.18 17.31
C ALA A 34 7.82 0.63 17.58
N GLY A 35 7.03 0.37 16.52
CA GLY A 35 5.70 -0.23 16.64
C GLY A 35 5.71 -1.62 17.27
N ILE A 36 6.65 -2.48 16.86
CA ILE A 36 6.80 -3.84 17.44
C ILE A 36 7.16 -3.76 18.93
N LEU A 37 8.13 -2.93 19.30
CA LEU A 37 8.57 -2.78 20.70
C LEU A 37 7.45 -2.22 21.58
N LEU A 38 6.74 -1.19 21.10
CA LEU A 38 5.59 -0.63 21.81
C LEU A 38 4.46 -1.66 21.92
N GLY A 39 4.22 -2.46 20.89
CA GLY A 39 3.24 -3.55 20.89
C GLY A 39 3.54 -4.63 21.93
N GLN A 40 4.82 -4.93 22.15
CA GLN A 40 5.26 -5.91 23.16
C GLN A 40 5.20 -5.34 24.59
N TRP A 41 5.58 -4.08 24.80
CA TRP A 41 5.54 -3.47 26.13
C TRP A 41 4.14 -3.05 26.59
N PHE A 42 3.29 -2.59 25.67
CA PHE A 42 1.93 -2.12 25.95
C PHE A 42 0.86 -3.07 25.39
N GLN A 43 1.08 -4.37 25.51
CA GLN A 43 0.23 -5.42 24.92
C GLN A 43 -1.25 -5.25 25.29
N ALA A 44 -1.55 -4.84 26.53
CA ALA A 44 -2.92 -4.58 26.98
C ALA A 44 -3.60 -3.39 26.26
N ALA A 45 -2.86 -2.31 25.98
CA ALA A 45 -3.38 -1.15 25.26
C ALA A 45 -3.65 -1.49 23.78
N PHE A 46 -2.74 -2.24 23.14
CA PHE A 46 -2.93 -2.70 21.76
C PHE A 46 -4.08 -3.71 21.63
N GLN A 47 -4.26 -4.60 22.62
CA GLN A 47 -5.44 -5.47 22.65
C GLN A 47 -6.74 -4.70 22.88
N ALA A 48 -6.73 -3.66 23.74
CA ALA A 48 -7.90 -2.81 23.92
C ALA A 48 -8.28 -2.09 22.61
N LEU A 49 -7.29 -1.54 21.88
CA LEU A 49 -7.49 -0.96 20.55
C LEU A 49 -7.96 -2.01 19.53
N GLY A 50 -7.44 -3.24 19.61
CA GLY A 50 -7.87 -4.38 18.80
C GLY A 50 -9.34 -4.74 19.00
N ARG A 51 -9.83 -4.64 20.24
CA ARG A 51 -11.23 -4.91 20.61
C ARG A 51 -12.20 -3.80 20.19
N ILE A 52 -11.70 -2.63 19.77
CA ILE A 52 -12.53 -1.59 19.14
C ILE A 52 -12.76 -2.02 17.68
N GLU A 53 -13.46 -3.13 17.51
CA GLU A 53 -13.84 -3.67 16.22
C GLU A 53 -15.36 -3.75 16.13
N TYR A 54 -15.88 -3.50 14.93
CA TYR A 54 -17.28 -3.71 14.59
C TYR A 54 -17.33 -4.59 13.35
N ALA A 55 -18.06 -5.70 13.44
CA ALA A 55 -18.13 -6.70 12.37
C ALA A 55 -16.76 -7.20 11.87
N GLN A 56 -15.82 -7.50 12.79
CA GLN A 56 -14.44 -7.96 12.49
C GLN A 56 -13.56 -6.90 11.78
N VAL A 57 -13.98 -5.63 11.78
CA VAL A 57 -13.19 -4.51 11.23
C VAL A 57 -12.75 -3.60 12.36
N ASN A 58 -11.43 -3.44 12.52
CA ASN A 58 -10.84 -2.54 13.50
C ASN A 58 -11.12 -1.07 13.13
N LEU A 59 -11.98 -0.39 13.90
CA LEU A 59 -12.41 0.98 13.61
C LEU A 59 -11.25 1.98 13.61
N PRO A 60 -10.36 2.00 14.64
CA PRO A 60 -9.18 2.87 14.63
C PRO A 60 -8.33 2.73 13.36
N VAL A 61 -8.02 1.49 12.96
CA VAL A 61 -7.23 1.22 11.76
C VAL A 61 -7.98 1.65 10.50
N GLY A 62 -9.28 1.35 10.41
CA GLY A 62 -10.14 1.75 9.30
C GLY A 62 -10.20 3.27 9.12
N LEU A 63 -10.30 4.03 10.21
CA LEU A 63 -10.27 5.50 10.17
C LEU A 63 -8.94 6.02 9.61
N LEU A 64 -7.81 5.48 10.07
CA LEU A 64 -6.48 5.87 9.60
C LEU A 64 -6.30 5.57 8.10
N ILE A 65 -6.80 4.42 7.64
CA ILE A 65 -6.82 4.07 6.21
C ILE A 65 -7.68 5.07 5.42
N TRP A 66 -8.85 5.46 5.95
CA TRP A 66 -9.71 6.47 5.32
C TRP A 66 -9.03 7.83 5.18
N VAL A 67 -8.33 8.28 6.24
CA VAL A 67 -7.52 9.52 6.22
C VAL A 67 -6.44 9.44 5.14
N MET A 68 -5.86 8.26 4.90
CA MET A 68 -4.87 8.05 3.84
C MET A 68 -5.49 8.04 2.43
N ILE A 69 -6.71 7.53 2.27
CA ILE A 69 -7.39 7.40 0.96
C ILE A 69 -7.92 8.75 0.46
N ILE A 70 -8.47 9.60 1.34
CA ILE A 70 -9.10 10.88 0.95
C ILE A 70 -8.19 11.77 0.08
N PRO A 71 -6.93 12.05 0.47
CA PRO A 71 -6.05 12.90 -0.32
C PRO A 71 -5.80 12.36 -1.73
N MET A 72 -5.79 11.04 -1.90
CA MET A 72 -5.57 10.43 -3.19
C MET A 72 -6.82 10.56 -4.08
N LEU A 73 -8.02 10.35 -3.53
CA LEU A 73 -9.28 10.51 -4.27
C LEU A 73 -9.45 11.94 -4.80
N MET A 74 -9.05 12.94 -4.00
CA MET A 74 -9.12 14.35 -4.38
C MET A 74 -8.17 14.73 -5.54
N LYS A 75 -7.16 13.91 -5.84
CA LYS A 75 -6.23 14.14 -6.97
C LYS A 75 -6.76 13.61 -8.31
N ILE A 76 -7.89 12.90 -8.32
CA ILE A 76 -8.47 12.34 -9.55
C ILE A 76 -9.15 13.45 -10.33
N ASP A 77 -8.64 13.73 -11.53
CA ASP A 77 -9.28 14.66 -12.48
C ASP A 77 -10.26 13.91 -13.38
N PHE A 78 -11.56 14.13 -13.17
CA PHE A 78 -12.62 13.50 -13.95
C PHE A 78 -12.64 13.94 -15.41
N ALA A 79 -12.08 15.09 -15.77
CA ALA A 79 -12.00 15.54 -17.16
C ALA A 79 -11.03 14.67 -17.99
N SER A 80 -9.97 14.18 -17.35
CA SER A 80 -8.96 13.31 -17.98
C SER A 80 -9.45 11.87 -18.20
N LEU A 81 -10.57 11.45 -17.59
CA LEU A 81 -11.12 10.10 -17.75
C LEU A 81 -11.51 9.75 -19.18
N HIS A 82 -11.77 10.74 -20.04
CA HIS A 82 -12.08 10.48 -21.45
C HIS A 82 -10.85 9.98 -22.23
N GLU A 83 -9.64 10.36 -21.82
CA GLU A 83 -8.37 9.97 -22.45
C GLU A 83 -7.99 8.51 -22.14
N VAL A 84 -8.56 7.94 -21.08
CA VAL A 84 -8.37 6.53 -20.67
C VAL A 84 -8.72 5.56 -21.81
N LYS A 85 -9.72 5.89 -22.64
CA LYS A 85 -10.09 5.05 -23.79
C LYS A 85 -9.00 5.00 -24.86
N GLN A 86 -8.22 6.06 -25.01
CA GLN A 86 -7.11 6.10 -25.99
C GLN A 86 -5.92 5.25 -25.52
N GLN A 87 -5.79 5.01 -24.21
CA GLN A 87 -4.74 4.19 -23.61
C GLN A 87 -5.22 2.77 -23.22
N GLY A 88 -6.26 2.27 -23.90
CA GLY A 88 -6.91 1.00 -23.55
C GLY A 88 -5.96 -0.21 -23.52
N ALA A 89 -4.96 -0.27 -24.40
CA ALA A 89 -3.96 -1.34 -24.40
C ALA A 89 -3.11 -1.34 -23.12
N SER A 90 -2.61 -0.18 -22.70
CA SER A 90 -1.80 -0.03 -21.48
C SER A 90 -2.60 -0.35 -20.21
N ILE A 91 -3.86 0.06 -20.17
CA ILE A 91 -4.78 -0.25 -19.06
C ILE A 91 -5.11 -1.74 -19.04
N GLY A 92 -5.35 -2.35 -20.20
CA GLY A 92 -5.58 -3.79 -20.32
C GLY A 92 -4.41 -4.61 -19.78
N ILE A 93 -3.18 -4.26 -20.17
CA ILE A 93 -1.95 -4.90 -19.64
C ILE A 93 -1.87 -4.69 -18.12
N THR A 94 -2.11 -3.48 -17.63
CA THR A 94 -2.03 -3.17 -16.19
C THR A 94 -3.06 -3.96 -15.38
N LEU A 95 -4.30 -4.05 -15.85
CA LEU A 95 -5.36 -4.86 -15.24
C LEU A 95 -5.00 -6.34 -15.25
N PHE A 96 -4.54 -6.86 -16.39
CA PHE A 96 -4.13 -8.25 -16.53
C PHE A 96 -3.00 -8.59 -15.57
N VAL A 97 -1.96 -7.76 -15.49
CA VAL A 97 -0.84 -7.97 -14.57
C VAL A 97 -1.32 -7.88 -13.11
N ASN A 98 -2.14 -6.90 -12.77
CA ASN A 98 -2.58 -6.69 -11.39
C ASN A 98 -3.56 -7.75 -10.90
N TRP A 99 -4.45 -8.26 -11.75
CA TRP A 99 -5.50 -9.19 -11.34
C TRP A 99 -5.22 -10.65 -11.71
N ALA A 100 -4.45 -10.92 -12.77
CA ALA A 100 -4.16 -12.29 -13.21
C ALA A 100 -2.72 -12.73 -12.89
N ILE A 101 -1.73 -11.85 -12.96
CA ILE A 101 -0.34 -12.26 -12.69
C ILE A 101 -0.01 -12.13 -11.21
N LYS A 102 -0.21 -10.94 -10.63
CA LYS A 102 0.19 -10.62 -9.25
C LYS A 102 -0.39 -11.57 -8.18
N PRO A 103 -1.72 -11.75 -8.05
CA PRO A 103 -2.27 -12.55 -6.97
C PRO A 103 -1.92 -14.04 -7.10
N PHE A 104 -1.85 -14.56 -8.33
CA PHE A 104 -1.49 -15.96 -8.57
C PHE A 104 0.00 -16.21 -8.34
N THR A 105 0.86 -15.25 -8.73
CA THR A 105 2.28 -15.32 -8.41
C THR A 105 2.49 -15.26 -6.90
N MET A 106 1.78 -14.37 -6.19
CA MET A 106 1.85 -14.30 -4.73
C MET A 106 1.26 -15.54 -4.04
N ALA A 107 0.21 -16.15 -4.60
CA ALA A 107 -0.31 -17.42 -4.11
C ALA A 107 0.72 -18.55 -4.28
N ALA A 108 1.34 -18.66 -5.45
CA ALA A 108 2.37 -19.66 -5.74
C ALA A 108 3.60 -19.48 -4.85
N LEU A 109 4.09 -18.24 -4.72
CA LEU A 109 5.21 -17.90 -3.84
C LEU A 109 4.86 -18.12 -2.36
N GLY A 110 3.69 -17.66 -1.92
CA GLY A 110 3.20 -17.85 -0.56
C GLY A 110 3.08 -19.34 -0.22
N TRP A 111 2.50 -20.14 -1.11
CA TRP A 111 2.43 -21.59 -0.95
C TRP A 111 3.82 -22.23 -0.85
N LEU A 112 4.74 -21.89 -1.76
CA LEU A 112 6.10 -22.45 -1.78
C LEU A 112 6.87 -22.09 -0.50
N PHE A 113 6.93 -20.81 -0.15
CA PHE A 113 7.72 -20.35 0.97
C PHE A 113 7.10 -20.70 2.32
N ILE A 114 5.79 -20.53 2.50
CA ILE A 114 5.13 -20.81 3.78
C ILE A 114 5.02 -22.32 4.05
N ARG A 115 4.74 -23.14 3.03
CA ARG A 115 4.53 -24.59 3.25
C ARG A 115 5.77 -25.46 3.10
N TYR A 116 6.81 -25.01 2.39
CA TYR A 116 8.02 -25.83 2.19
C TYR A 116 9.26 -25.25 2.85
N VAL A 117 9.49 -23.94 2.73
CA VAL A 117 10.74 -23.32 3.22
C VAL A 117 10.63 -22.97 4.71
N PHE A 118 9.56 -22.30 5.10
CA PHE A 118 9.37 -21.75 6.44
C PHE A 118 8.39 -22.56 7.31
N ALA A 119 7.81 -23.64 6.78
CA ALA A 119 6.93 -24.53 7.54
C ALA A 119 7.46 -24.93 8.93
N PRO A 120 8.76 -25.29 9.13
CA PRO A 120 9.24 -25.65 10.45
C PRO A 120 9.34 -24.47 11.43
N TRP A 121 9.28 -23.23 10.96
CA TRP A 121 9.46 -22.01 11.76
C TRP A 121 8.13 -21.30 12.06
N LEU A 122 7.02 -21.76 11.46
CA LEU A 122 5.71 -21.15 11.60
C LEU A 122 4.73 -22.08 12.36
N PRO A 123 3.76 -21.51 13.10
CA PRO A 123 2.68 -22.29 13.70
C PRO A 123 1.84 -23.00 12.61
N ALA A 124 1.71 -24.32 12.71
CA ALA A 124 1.01 -25.13 11.72
C ALA A 124 -0.45 -24.69 11.50
N GLU A 125 -1.12 -24.22 12.56
CA GLU A 125 -2.52 -23.79 12.51
C GLU A 125 -2.74 -22.46 11.76
N GLN A 126 -1.69 -21.65 11.55
CA GLN A 126 -1.82 -20.31 10.95
C GLN A 126 -1.29 -20.24 9.51
N LEU A 127 -0.74 -21.33 8.96
CA LEU A 127 -0.14 -21.35 7.62
C LEU A 127 -1.12 -20.86 6.55
N ASP A 128 -2.38 -21.29 6.62
CA ASP A 128 -3.41 -20.87 5.66
C ASP A 128 -3.78 -19.39 5.82
N SER A 129 -3.82 -18.87 7.05
CA SER A 129 -4.04 -17.45 7.31
C SER A 129 -2.88 -16.59 6.79
N TYR A 130 -1.64 -17.05 6.91
CA TYR A 130 -0.48 -16.35 6.35
C TYR A 130 -0.50 -16.34 4.82
N ILE A 131 -0.82 -17.46 4.18
CA ILE A 131 -0.95 -17.53 2.72
C ILE A 131 -2.09 -16.62 2.24
N ALA A 132 -3.25 -16.65 2.91
CA ALA A 132 -4.37 -15.75 2.61
C ALA A 132 -3.94 -14.28 2.72
N GLY A 133 -3.22 -13.92 3.79
CA GLY A 133 -2.68 -12.57 3.98
C GLY A 133 -1.73 -12.14 2.86
N LEU A 134 -0.83 -13.02 2.42
CA LEU A 134 0.10 -12.75 1.30
C LEU A 134 -0.63 -12.52 -0.02
N ILE A 135 -1.68 -13.31 -0.29
CA ILE A 135 -2.50 -13.16 -1.49
C ILE A 135 -3.26 -11.82 -1.44
N LEU A 136 -3.86 -11.48 -0.30
CA LEU A 136 -4.57 -10.21 -0.11
C LEU A 136 -3.64 -9.00 -0.30
N LEU A 137 -2.42 -9.06 0.23
CA LEU A 137 -1.40 -8.03 0.02
C LEU A 137 -0.97 -7.94 -1.45
N GLY A 138 -0.88 -9.09 -2.14
CA GLY A 138 -0.53 -9.16 -3.56
C GLY A 138 -1.60 -8.58 -4.50
N ALA A 139 -2.88 -8.75 -4.14
CA ALA A 139 -4.02 -8.23 -4.90
C ALA A 139 -4.23 -6.71 -4.71
N ALA A 140 -3.74 -6.15 -3.60
CA ALA A 140 -3.90 -4.73 -3.30
C ALA A 140 -3.09 -3.84 -4.28
N PRO A 141 -3.71 -2.84 -4.93
CA PRO A 141 -3.00 -1.91 -5.80
C PRO A 141 -2.16 -0.91 -4.98
N CYS A 142 -0.87 -0.73 -5.30
CA CYS A 142 0.04 0.16 -4.57
C CYS A 142 0.06 1.60 -5.09
N THR A 143 -1.11 2.22 -5.17
CA THR A 143 -1.30 3.50 -5.87
C THR A 143 -0.45 4.67 -5.36
N ALA A 144 -0.32 4.82 -4.04
CA ALA A 144 0.46 5.91 -3.43
C ALA A 144 1.95 5.80 -3.75
N MET A 145 2.51 4.59 -3.69
CA MET A 145 3.93 4.38 -3.92
C MET A 145 4.29 4.58 -5.39
N VAL A 146 3.43 4.12 -6.33
CA VAL A 146 3.63 4.37 -7.77
C VAL A 146 3.66 5.88 -8.06
N PHE A 147 2.81 6.68 -7.40
CA PHE A 147 2.83 8.13 -7.57
C PHE A 147 4.17 8.75 -7.13
N VAL A 148 4.72 8.30 -6.00
CA VAL A 148 6.03 8.76 -5.52
C VAL A 148 7.14 8.36 -6.47
N TRP A 149 7.19 7.09 -6.90
CA TRP A 149 8.20 6.63 -7.86
C TRP A 149 8.11 7.35 -9.20
N SER A 150 6.92 7.58 -9.73
CA SER A 150 6.73 8.33 -10.97
C SER A 150 7.20 9.78 -10.89
N ASN A 151 7.12 10.40 -9.71
CA ASN A 151 7.69 11.72 -9.47
C ASN A 151 9.22 11.68 -9.31
N LEU A 152 9.77 10.61 -8.72
CA LEU A 152 11.22 10.43 -8.57
C LEU A 152 11.95 10.08 -9.88
N CYS A 153 11.26 9.40 -10.80
CA CYS A 153 11.80 9.00 -12.11
C CYS A 153 11.64 10.07 -13.20
N ARG A 154 11.17 11.27 -12.86
CA ARG A 154 11.08 12.43 -13.75
C ARG A 154 12.27 13.36 -13.53
#